data_AF-A0A7K9ZJ49-F1
#
_entry.id   AF-A0A7K9ZJ49-F1
#
_cell.length_a   1.000
_cell.length_b   1.000
_cell.length_c   1.000
_cell.angle_alpha   90.00
_cell.angle_beta   90.00
_cell.angle_gamma   90.00
#
_symmetry.space_group_name_H-M   'P 1'
#
loop_
_entity.id
_entity.type
_entity.pdbx_description
1 polymer ?
#
loop_
_entity_poly.entity_id
_entity_poly.type
_entity_poly.pdbx_seq_one_letter_code
_entity_poly.pdbx_strand_id
1 'polypeptide(L)'
;QAVDALKQLYQEFPDLYNSSIVCSFMPDVVYKMRQADKNVVTALTHRPWQLSHLGDGTPRFSSCWKHYLYVVMDVILDWSLHSFLWRLCGVSAFLIQKNFVSQ
;
A
#
# COMPACT_ATOMS: atom_id res chain seq x y z
N GLN A 1 -1.44 -9.65 -13.41
CA GLN A 1 -2.89 -9.49 -13.65
C GLN A 1 -3.40 -8.10 -13.28
N ALA A 2 -3.41 -7.68 -12.01
CA ALA A 2 -3.93 -6.35 -11.64
C ALA A 2 -3.14 -5.18 -12.26
N VAL A 3 -1.80 -5.28 -12.22
CA VAL A 3 -0.90 -4.27 -12.82
C VAL A 3 -1.08 -4.17 -14.34
N ASP A 4 -1.25 -5.31 -15.01
CA ASP A 4 -1.40 -5.34 -16.48
C ASP A 4 -2.71 -4.68 -16.90
N ALA A 5 -3.80 -4.95 -16.18
CA ALA A 5 -5.09 -4.31 -16.41
C ALA A 5 -5.04 -2.79 -16.16
N LEU A 6 -4.39 -2.35 -15.07
CA LEU A 6 -4.18 -0.93 -14.79
C LEU A 6 -3.33 -0.26 -15.87
N LYS A 7 -2.28 -0.94 -16.35
CA LYS A 7 -1.44 -0.42 -17.43
C LYS A 7 -2.25 -0.22 -18.71
N GLN A 8 -3.06 -1.20 -19.10
CA GLN A 8 -3.92 -1.08 -20.28
C GLN A 8 -4.89 0.10 -20.14
N LEU A 9 -5.50 0.28 -18.97
CA LEU A 9 -6.41 1.39 -18.71
C LEU A 9 -5.72 2.76 -18.89
N TYR A 10 -4.51 2.93 -18.36
CA TYR A 10 -3.75 4.19 -18.52
C TYR A 10 -3.32 4.43 -19.97
N GLN A 11 -3.02 3.36 -20.72
CA GLN A 11 -2.71 3.46 -22.15
C GLN A 11 -3.95 3.83 -22.98
N GLU A 12 -5.12 3.33 -22.61
CA GLU A 12 -6.39 3.65 -23.27
C GLU A 12 -6.86 5.07 -22.95
N PHE A 13 -6.59 5.56 -21.73
CA PHE A 13 -6.97 6.88 -21.25
C PHE A 13 -5.76 7.69 -20.72
N PRO A 14 -4.98 8.33 -21.60
CA PRO A 14 -3.76 9.05 -21.21
C PRO A 14 -3.98 10.23 -20.24
N ASP A 15 -5.19 10.79 -20.17
CA ASP A 15 -5.50 11.86 -19.20
C ASP A 15 -5.38 11.39 -17.74
N LEU A 16 -5.45 10.07 -17.51
CA LEU A 16 -5.29 9.48 -16.18
C LEU A 16 -3.89 9.70 -15.59
N TYR A 17 -2.85 9.85 -16.41
CA TYR A 17 -1.50 10.13 -15.91
C TYR A 17 -1.41 11.46 -15.14
N ASN A 18 -2.27 12.43 -15.48
CA ASN A 18 -2.27 13.76 -14.85
C ASN A 18 -3.41 13.94 -13.83
N SER A 19 -4.45 13.12 -13.90
CA SER A 19 -5.67 13.28 -13.10
C SER A 19 -5.88 12.19 -12.05
N SER A 20 -5.05 11.14 -12.03
CA SER A 20 -5.24 10.00 -11.15
C SER A 20 -3.95 9.46 -10.53
N ILE A 21 -4.10 8.70 -9.44
CA ILE A 21 -3.02 8.10 -8.68
C ILE A 21 -3.41 6.66 -8.36
N VAL A 22 -2.52 5.70 -8.59
CA VAL A 22 -2.73 4.30 -8.20
C VAL A 22 -2.30 4.11 -6.75
N CYS A 23 -3.26 3.87 -5.86
CA CYS A 23 -2.99 3.57 -4.46
C CYS A 23 -3.20 2.08 -4.14
N SER A 24 -2.33 1.50 -3.31
CA SER A 24 -2.54 0.15 -2.78
C SER A 24 -2.00 0.02 -1.37
N PHE A 25 -2.60 -0.87 -0.59
CA PHE A 25 -2.09 -1.29 0.71
C PHE A 25 -0.90 -2.27 0.61
N MET A 26 -0.66 -2.84 -0.57
CA MET A 26 0.42 -3.83 -0.79
C MET A 26 1.58 -3.17 -1.54
N PRO A 27 2.79 -3.10 -0.93
CA PRO A 27 3.93 -2.46 -1.56
C PRO A 27 4.39 -3.18 -2.84
N ASP A 28 4.19 -4.50 -2.93
CA ASP A 28 4.48 -5.28 -4.13
C ASP A 28 3.69 -4.81 -5.37
N VAL A 29 2.42 -4.43 -5.17
CA VAL A 29 1.56 -3.92 -6.27
C VAL A 29 2.05 -2.55 -6.73
N VAL A 30 2.37 -1.66 -5.79
CA VAL A 30 2.91 -0.33 -6.06
C VAL A 30 4.23 -0.42 -6.82
N TYR A 31 5.12 -1.32 -6.38
CA TYR A 31 6.41 -1.55 -7.01
C TYR A 31 6.28 -2.10 -8.43
N LYS A 32 5.46 -3.15 -8.63
CA LYS A 32 5.22 -3.73 -9.95
C LYS A 32 4.55 -2.75 -10.90
N MET A 33 3.61 -1.92 -10.42
CA MET A 33 3.00 -0.86 -11.22
C MET A 33 4.05 0.15 -11.69
N ARG A 34 4.92 0.60 -10.78
CA ARG A 34 6.01 1.55 -11.10
C ARG A 34 7.05 0.97 -12.07
N GLN A 35 7.32 -0.33 -11.99
CA GLN A 35 8.16 -1.02 -12.98
C GLN A 35 7.49 -1.12 -14.35
N ALA A 36 6.19 -1.42 -14.37
CA ALA A 36 5.43 -1.60 -15.60
C ALA A 36 5.24 -0.27 -16.35
N ASP A 37 5.10 0.84 -15.62
CA ASP A 37 5.02 2.20 -16.14
C ASP A 37 5.54 3.24 -15.13
N LYS A 38 6.58 3.98 -15.52
CA LYS A 38 7.22 5.01 -14.68
C LYS A 38 6.49 6.35 -14.68
N ASN A 39 5.56 6.57 -15.60
CA ASN A 39 4.80 7.82 -15.68
C ASN A 39 3.59 7.81 -14.75
N VAL A 40 3.14 6.62 -14.32
CA VAL A 40 2.04 6.51 -13.36
C VAL A 40 2.49 6.95 -11.97
N VAL A 41 1.73 7.89 -11.39
CA VAL A 41 1.88 8.30 -10.00
C VAL A 41 1.32 7.20 -9.12
N THR A 42 2.15 6.67 -8.22
CA THR A 42 1.76 5.62 -7.28
C THR A 42 1.79 6.11 -5.85
N ALA A 43 0.83 5.62 -5.06
CA ALA A 43 0.72 5.91 -3.64
C ALA A 43 0.65 4.61 -2.83
N LEU A 44 1.29 4.63 -1.66
CA LEU A 44 1.24 3.52 -0.72
C LEU A 44 0.26 3.88 0.39
N THR A 45 -0.81 3.10 0.49
CA THR A 45 -1.81 3.30 1.53
C THR A 45 -1.30 2.65 2.81
N HIS A 46 -1.16 3.45 3.86
CA HIS A 46 -0.71 2.99 5.16
C HIS A 46 -1.88 2.98 6.16
N ARG A 47 -2.03 1.83 6.84
CA ARG A 47 -2.92 1.68 7.99
C ARG A 47 -2.19 0.86 9.06
N PRO A 48 -2.16 1.34 10.32
CA PRO A 48 -1.54 0.57 11.39
C PRO A 48 -2.33 -0.73 11.64
N TRP A 49 -1.61 -1.78 12.01
CA TRP A 49 -2.15 -3.10 12.33
C TRP A 49 -2.93 -3.77 11.19
N GLN A 50 -2.67 -3.41 9.94
CA GLN A 50 -3.46 -3.87 8.80
C GLN A 50 -3.42 -5.39 8.60
N LEU A 51 -2.30 -6.05 8.94
CA LEU A 51 -2.14 -7.49 8.78
C LEU A 51 -2.76 -8.26 9.95
N SER A 52 -2.61 -7.76 11.18
CA SER A 52 -3.06 -8.41 12.41
C SER A 52 -4.51 -8.13 12.77
N HIS A 53 -5.04 -6.96 12.41
CA HIS A 53 -6.36 -6.48 12.83
C HIS A 53 -7.24 -6.04 11.63
N LEU A 54 -8.55 -6.26 11.74
CA LEU A 54 -9.54 -5.76 10.80
C LEU A 54 -9.83 -4.26 11.02
N GLY A 55 -10.69 -3.70 10.17
CA GLY A 55 -11.19 -2.31 10.21
C GLY A 55 -11.62 -1.83 11.61
N ASP A 56 -12.22 -2.76 12.34
CA ASP A 56 -12.90 -2.63 13.63
C ASP A 56 -12.01 -2.97 14.85
N GLY A 57 -10.75 -3.34 14.63
CA GLY A 57 -9.85 -3.77 15.71
C GLY A 57 -10.04 -5.22 16.13
N THR A 58 -10.85 -6.02 15.41
CA THR A 58 -10.92 -7.46 15.68
C THR A 58 -9.67 -8.18 15.15
N PRO A 59 -9.13 -9.16 15.88
CA PRO A 59 -7.96 -9.92 15.42
C PRO A 59 -8.33 -10.75 14.19
N ARG A 60 -7.53 -10.62 13.13
CA ARG A 60 -7.78 -11.33 11.86
C ARG A 60 -7.67 -12.85 11.97
N PHE A 61 -6.95 -13.33 12.99
CA PHE A 61 -6.71 -14.76 13.22
C PHE A 61 -7.13 -15.14 14.63
N SER A 62 -7.89 -16.22 14.76
CA SER A 62 -8.30 -16.78 16.06
C SER A 62 -7.17 -17.50 16.80
N SER A 63 -6.13 -17.93 16.10
CA SER A 63 -4.97 -18.58 16.70
C SER A 63 -3.98 -17.55 17.28
N CYS A 64 -3.72 -17.61 18.58
CA CYS A 64 -2.83 -16.65 19.28
C CYS A 64 -1.43 -16.56 18.67
N TRP A 65 -0.83 -17.68 18.26
CA TRP A 65 0.51 -17.66 17.66
C TRP A 65 0.52 -16.99 16.28
N LYS A 66 -0.47 -17.28 15.42
CA LYS A 66 -0.60 -16.62 14.11
C LYS A 66 -0.81 -15.12 14.32
N HIS A 67 -1.71 -14.74 15.23
CA HIS A 67 -1.95 -13.34 15.54
C HIS A 67 -0.66 -12.62 15.98
N TYR A 68 0.12 -13.20 16.91
CA TYR A 68 1.39 -12.62 17.33
C TYR A 68 2.40 -12.48 16.19
N LEU A 69 2.50 -13.48 15.31
CA LEU A 69 3.34 -13.40 14.11
C LEU A 69 2.94 -12.20 13.23
N TYR A 70 1.65 -12.02 12.98
CA TYR A 70 1.14 -10.90 12.17
C TYR A 70 1.29 -9.53 12.86
N VAL A 71 1.21 -9.47 14.19
CA VAL A 71 1.51 -8.27 14.98
C VAL A 71 2.98 -7.86 14.80
N VAL A 72 3.91 -8.82 14.86
CA VAL A 72 5.34 -8.54 14.59
C VAL A 72 5.54 -8.12 13.13
N MET A 73 4.85 -8.76 12.17
CA MET A 73 4.92 -8.36 10.77
C MET A 73 4.40 -6.93 10.54
N ASP A 74 3.35 -6.50 11.24
CA ASP A 74 2.86 -5.12 11.16
C ASP A 74 3.91 -4.12 11.66
N VAL A 75 4.61 -4.41 12.75
CA VAL A 75 5.69 -3.54 13.27
C VAL A 75 6.87 -3.46 12.29
N ILE A 76 7.26 -4.60 11.71
CA ILE A 76 8.32 -4.64 10.68
C ILE A 76 7.87 -3.86 9.44
N LEU A 77 6.60 -4.00 9.04
CA LEU A 77 6.06 -3.27 7.89
C LEU A 77 6.07 -1.76 8.14
N ASP A 78 5.63 -1.30 9.31
CA ASP A 78 5.66 0.12 9.69
C ASP A 78 7.10 0.67 9.73
N TRP A 79 8.04 -0.08 10.31
CA TRP A 79 9.45 0.28 10.30
C TRP A 79 10.03 0.33 8.88
N SER A 80 9.65 -0.63 8.03
CA SER A 80 10.09 -0.69 6.63
C SER A 80 9.52 0.45 5.80
N LEU A 81 8.27 0.86 6.08
CA LEU A 81 7.59 1.99 5.46
C LEU A 81 8.36 3.28 5.70
N HIS A 82 8.79 3.47 6.95
CA HIS A 82 9.56 4.64 7.35
C HIS A 82 11.01 4.62 6.84
N SER A 83 11.66 3.44 6.88
CA SER A 83 13.10 3.35 6.63
C SER A 83 13.46 3.31 5.15
N PHE A 84 12.79 2.47 4.36
CA PHE A 84 13.29 2.15 3.01
C PHE A 84 12.23 1.95 1.93
N LEU A 85 10.98 1.60 2.25
CA LEU A 85 9.96 1.32 1.23
C LEU A 85 9.68 2.55 0.36
N TRP A 86 9.73 3.76 0.92
CA TRP A 86 9.61 4.98 0.11
C TRP A 86 10.76 5.14 -0.90
N ARG A 87 11.99 4.73 -0.55
CA ARG A 87 13.16 4.76 -1.45
C ARG A 87 13.12 3.64 -2.48
N LEU A 88 12.71 2.43 -2.09
CA LEU A 88 12.68 1.26 -2.98
C LEU A 88 11.49 1.27 -3.94
N CYS A 89 10.30 1.65 -3.48
CA CYS A 89 9.10 1.65 -4.31
C CYS A 89 8.97 2.92 -5.15
N GLY A 90 9.76 3.97 -4.88
CA GLY A 90 9.67 5.25 -5.59
C GLY A 90 8.27 5.88 -5.50
N VAL A 91 7.62 5.69 -4.36
CA VAL A 91 6.24 6.10 -4.12
C VAL A 91 6.17 7.61 -4.12
N SER A 92 5.21 8.19 -4.84
CA SER A 92 5.06 9.65 -4.93
C SER A 92 4.26 10.23 -3.77
N ALA A 93 3.38 9.45 -3.14
CA ALA A 93 2.55 9.89 -2.03
C ALA A 93 2.23 8.76 -1.04
N PHE A 94 1.96 9.12 0.22
CA PHE A 94 1.40 8.20 1.21
C PHE A 94 -0.05 8.56 1.48
N LEU A 95 -0.95 7.58 1.38
CA LEU A 95 -2.34 7.75 1.77
C LEU A 95 -2.49 7.24 3.21
N ILE A 96 -2.66 8.15 4.15
CA ILE A 96 -2.82 7.83 5.58
C ILE A 96 -4.27 8.11 5.97
N GLN A 97 -4.88 7.19 6.72
CA GLN A 97 -6.25 7.36 7.20
C GLN A 97 -6.33 8.51 8.22
N LYS A 98 -7.30 9.42 8.02
CA LYS A 98 -7.49 10.66 8.80
C LYS A 98 -7.48 10.45 10.31
N ASN A 99 -8.12 9.40 10.80
CA ASN A 99 -8.23 9.10 12.24
C ASN A 99 -6.89 8.88 12.94
N PHE A 100 -5.80 8.70 12.18
CA PHE A 100 -4.44 8.59 12.72
C PHE A 100 -3.64 9.89 12.63
N VAL A 101 -4.07 10.85 11.80
CA VAL A 101 -3.38 12.14 11.65
C VAL A 101 -3.98 13.19 12.59
N SER A 102 -5.29 13.18 12.80
CA SER A 102 -5.98 14.06 13.74
C SER A 102 -7.08 13.31 14.48
N GLN A 103 -7.07 13.36 15.81
CA GLN A 103 -8.25 13.06 16.64
C GLN A 103 -9.33 14.12 16.47
#